data_AF-A0A7C0V3M4-F1
#
_entry.id   AF-A0A7C0V3M4-F1
#
_cell.length_a   1.000
_cell.length_b   1.000
_cell.length_c   1.000
_cell.angle_alpha   90.00
_cell.angle_beta   90.00
_cell.angle_gamma   90.00
#
_symmetry.space_group_name_H-M   'P 1'
#
loop_
_entity.id
_entity.type
_entity.pdbx_description
1 polymer ?
#
loop_
_entity_poly.entity_id
_entity_poly.type
_entity_poly.pdbx_seq_one_letter_code
_entity_poly.pdbx_strand_id
1 'polypeptide(L)' 'MLGNIACAEGALRAGCRFFAGYPITPANEIAHYMSQELPKVGGYYVQ' A
#
# COMPACT_ATOMS: atom_id res chain seq x y z
N MET A 1 -8.93 12.88 -2.43
CA MET A 1 -8.13 11.65 -2.18
C MET A 1 -7.84 11.01 -3.52
N LEU A 2 -6.59 10.64 -3.83
CA LEU A 2 -6.27 9.90 -5.07
C LEU A 2 -6.88 8.48 -5.00
N GLY A 3 -7.36 7.95 -6.13
CA GLY A 3 -7.94 6.60 -6.20
C GLY A 3 -6.98 5.50 -5.73
N ASN A 4 -5.70 5.61 -6.09
CA ASN A 4 -4.65 4.70 -5.63
C ASN A 4 -4.51 4.66 -4.10
N ILE A 5 -4.52 5.83 -3.47
CA ILE A 5 -4.46 5.95 -2.01
C ILE A 5 -5.74 5.36 -1.39
N ALA A 6 -6.91 5.63 -1.98
CA ALA A 6 -8.18 5.07 -1.54
C ALA A 6 -8.16 3.54 -1.51
N CYS A 7 -7.65 2.92 -2.57
CA CYS A 7 -7.52 1.47 -2.69
C CYS A 7 -6.53 0.89 -1.68
N ALA A 8 -5.35 1.50 -1.55
CA ALA A 8 -4.33 1.06 -0.59
C ALA A 8 -4.86 1.11 0.84
N GLU A 9 -5.51 2.19 1.19
CA GLU A 9 -6.12 2.39 2.49
C GLU A 9 -7.31 1.45 2.75
N GLY A 10 -8.11 1.18 1.71
CA GLY A 10 -9.15 0.15 1.75
C GLY A 10 -8.58 -1.24 2.07
N ALA A 11 -7.45 -1.60 1.45
CA ALA A 11 -6.77 -2.87 1.72
C ALA A 11 -6.26 -2.94 3.17
N LEU A 12 -5.68 -1.86 3.70
CA LEU A 12 -5.22 -1.80 5.10
C LEU A 12 -6.38 -2.01 6.09
N ARG A 13 -7.50 -1.29 5.86
CA ARG A 13 -8.73 -1.42 6.66
C ARG A 13 -9.37 -2.80 6.56
N ALA A 14 -9.25 -3.47 5.41
CA ALA A 14 -9.70 -4.85 5.22
C ALA A 14 -8.82 -5.90 5.92
N GLY A 15 -7.72 -5.50 6.55
CA GLY A 15 -6.83 -6.42 7.26
C GLY A 15 -5.62 -6.89 6.45
N CYS A 16 -5.31 -6.27 5.31
CA CYS A 16 -4.09 -6.56 4.56
C CYS A 16 -2.85 -6.27 5.42
N ARG A 17 -1.92 -7.23 5.51
CA ARG A 17 -0.67 -7.13 6.26
C ARG A 17 0.57 -7.50 5.45
N PHE A 18 0.42 -7.70 4.15
CA PHE A 18 1.53 -7.98 3.26
C PHE A 18 1.32 -7.31 1.91
N PHE A 19 2.32 -6.58 1.42
CA PHE A 19 2.33 -6.02 0.08
C PHE A 19 3.71 -6.21 -0.54
N ALA A 20 3.72 -6.77 -1.75
CA ALA A 20 4.89 -6.84 -2.61
C ALA A 20 4.57 -6.06 -3.89
N GLY A 21 5.41 -5.09 -4.26
CA GLY A 21 5.13 -4.26 -5.42
C GLY A 21 6.37 -3.65 -6.05
N TYR A 22 6.40 -3.61 -7.38
CA TYR A 22 7.45 -3.01 -8.17
C TYR A 22 7.00 -1.64 -8.71
N PRO A 23 7.90 -0.65 -8.88
CA PRO A 23 7.53 0.65 -9.47
C PRO A 23 6.94 0.49 -10.88
N ILE A 24 5.66 0.82 -11.04
CA ILE A 24 4.94 0.79 -12.31
C ILE A 24 3.89 1.91 -12.38
N THR A 25 3.93 2.73 -13.43
CA THR A 25 2.92 3.77 -13.69
C THR A 25 1.64 3.14 -14.24
N PRO A 26 0.43 3.52 -13.79
CA PRO A 26 0.11 4.61 -12.86
C PRO A 26 -0.15 4.15 -11.42
N ALA A 27 0.46 3.06 -10.94
CA ALA A 27 0.20 2.49 -9.61
C ALA A 27 1.28 2.82 -8.56
N ASN A 28 2.24 3.68 -8.89
CA ASN A 28 3.37 4.02 -8.00
C ASN A 28 2.92 4.56 -6.65
N GLU A 29 1.81 5.31 -6.59
CA GLU A 29 1.30 5.87 -5.35
C GLU A 29 0.78 4.80 -4.39
N ILE A 30 0.34 3.64 -4.89
CA ILE A 30 -0.07 2.51 -4.03
C ILE A 30 1.16 1.99 -3.29
N ALA A 31 2.24 1.68 -4.02
CA ALA A 31 3.47 1.15 -3.43
C ALA A 31 4.09 2.15 -2.44
N HIS A 32 4.11 3.44 -2.81
CA HIS A 32 4.57 4.49 -1.91
C HIS A 32 3.75 4.56 -0.62
N TYR A 33 2.42 4.57 -0.71
CA TYR A 33 1.54 4.63 0.45
C TYR A 33 1.68 3.38 1.33
N MET A 34 1.69 2.19 0.72
CA MET A 34 1.86 0.92 1.42
C MET A 34 3.21 0.83 2.15
N SER A 35 4.29 1.38 1.58
CA SER A 35 5.61 1.43 2.23
C SER A 35 5.61 2.21 3.55
N GLN A 36 4.74 3.22 3.67
CA GLN A 36 4.63 4.08 4.84
C GLN A 36 3.66 3.54 5.88
N GLU A 37 2.52 2.96 5.45
CA GLU A 37 1.43 2.59 6.35
C GLU A 37 1.48 1.13 6.83
N LEU A 38 1.97 0.17 6.03
CA LEU A 38 2.02 -1.24 6.45
C LEU A 38 2.83 -1.48 7.73
N PRO A 39 4.03 -0.88 7.93
CA PRO A 39 4.80 -1.07 9.15
C PRO A 39 4.04 -0.61 10.41
N LYS A 40 3.18 0.40 10.29
CA LYS A 40 2.39 0.94 11.41
C LYS A 40 1.30 -0.02 11.90
N VAL A 41 0.85 -0.92 11.03
CA VAL A 41 -0.17 -1.93 11.34
C VAL A 41 0.42 -3.34 11.52
N GLY A 42 1.75 -3.45 11.68
CA GLY A 42 2.46 -4.71 11.85
C GLY A 42 2.52 -5.56 10.58
N GLY A 43 2.36 -4.94 9.41
CA GLY A 43 2.49 -5.58 8.11
C GLY A 43 3.89 -5.50 7.52
N TYR A 44 4.11 -6.28 6.47
CA TYR A 44 5.37 -6.37 5.75
C TYR A 44 5.23 -5.80 4.35
N TYR A 45 6.21 -4.99 3.95
CA TYR A 45 6.33 -4.40 2.63
C TYR A 45 7.61 -4.90 1.96
N VAL A 46 7.50 -5.26 0.68
CA VAL A 46 8.62 -5.62 -0.19
C VAL A 46 8.48 -4.88 -1.53
N GLN A 47 9.60 -4.41 -2.06
CA GLN A 47 9.70 -3.78 -3.38
C GLN A 47 10.96 -4.22 -4.10
#